data_AF-X1JS91-F1
#
_entry.id   AF-X1JS91-F1
#
_cell.length_a   1.000
_cell.length_b   1.000
_cell.length_c   1.000
_cell.angle_alpha   90.00
_cell.angle_beta   90.00
_cell.angle_gamma   90.00
#
_symmetry.space_group_name_H-M   'P 1'
#
loop_
_entity.id
_entity.type
_entity.pdbx_description
1 polymer ?
#
loop_
_entity_poly.entity_id
_entity_poly.type
_entity_poly.pdbx_seq_one_letter_code
_entity_poly.pdbx_strand_id
1 'polypeptide(L)'
;AISGVQFYLLEGDRGILDPSRIEEVIRDSSDHHRPVTRLIWIENTHNRGGGSVYPLEVVKEIFRVARKNNLLVHMDGARLLNATIALGIDPKEYTQYVDSTILCLSKGLGAPVGTMVVGSREFIKRVHRFRKMFGTGSGKSFFA
;
A
#
# COMPACT_ATOMS: atom_id res chain seq x y z
N ALA A 1 -4.77 -3.36 -18.20
CA ALA A 1 -5.91 -2.86 -18.99
C ALA A 1 -6.86 -1.96 -18.18
N ILE A 2 -7.34 -2.36 -16.99
CA ILE A 2 -8.50 -1.67 -16.36
C ILE A 2 -8.15 -0.33 -15.66
N SER A 3 -6.94 -0.17 -15.09
CA SER A 3 -6.58 1.07 -14.39
C SER A 3 -5.77 2.07 -15.21
N GLY A 4 -5.33 1.70 -16.41
CA GLY A 4 -4.50 2.56 -17.26
C GLY A 4 -3.15 2.99 -16.65
N VAL A 5 -2.62 2.24 -15.68
CA VAL A 5 -1.36 2.55 -15.00
C VAL A 5 -0.21 1.68 -15.51
N GLN A 6 1.01 2.22 -15.40
CA GLN A 6 2.25 1.49 -15.64
C GLN A 6 2.95 1.21 -14.32
N PHE A 7 3.46 -0.02 -14.16
CA PHE A 7 4.30 -0.39 -13.04
C PHE A 7 5.78 -0.16 -13.38
N TYR A 8 6.54 0.29 -12.39
CA TYR A 8 7.99 0.23 -12.40
C TYR A 8 8.40 -0.61 -11.19
N LEU A 9 8.99 -1.77 -11.44
CA LEU A 9 9.33 -2.70 -10.38
C LEU A 9 10.73 -2.40 -9.86
N LEU A 10 10.88 -2.45 -8.54
CA LEU A 10 12.16 -2.35 -7.86
C LEU A 10 12.44 -3.69 -7.19
N GLU A 11 13.70 -4.11 -7.27
CA GLU A 11 14.20 -5.20 -6.46
C GLU A 11 14.40 -4.70 -5.03
N GLY A 12 14.09 -5.56 -4.05
CA GLY A 12 14.27 -5.29 -2.65
C GLY A 12 14.67 -6.56 -1.92
N ASP A 13 15.46 -6.44 -0.85
CA ASP A 13 15.89 -7.58 -0.06
C ASP A 13 14.68 -8.17 0.67
N ARG A 14 14.28 -9.39 0.27
CA ARG A 14 13.03 -10.02 0.72
C ARG A 14 11.82 -9.08 0.61
N GLY A 15 11.78 -8.25 -0.43
CA GLY A 15 10.71 -7.27 -0.70
C GLY A 15 10.78 -5.96 0.09
N ILE A 16 11.83 -5.77 0.89
CA ILE A 16 12.12 -4.49 1.54
C ILE A 16 12.85 -3.62 0.51
N LEU A 17 12.19 -2.55 0.07
CA LEU A 17 12.74 -1.60 -0.90
C LEU A 17 13.72 -0.66 -0.20
N ASP A 18 14.81 -0.36 -0.90
CA ASP A 18 15.75 0.69 -0.50
C ASP A 18 15.15 2.07 -0.81
N PRO A 19 14.96 2.96 0.19
CA PRO A 19 14.43 4.31 -0.03
C PRO A 19 15.26 5.14 -1.01
N SER A 20 16.58 4.98 -1.03
CA SER A 20 17.46 5.72 -1.95
C SER A 20 17.17 5.34 -3.41
N ARG A 21 16.98 4.04 -3.67
CA ARG A 21 16.65 3.53 -5.00
C ARG A 21 15.28 3.97 -5.49
N ILE A 22 14.33 4.21 -4.57
CA ILE A 22 13.01 4.75 -4.94
C ILE A 22 13.17 6.14 -5.54
N GLU A 23 13.97 7.01 -4.92
CA GLU A 23 14.16 8.39 -5.38
C GLU A 23 14.77 8.45 -6.79
N GLU A 24 15.73 7.56 -7.09
CA GLU A 24 16.39 7.46 -8.40
C GLU A 24 15.45 7.11 -9.57
N VAL A 25 14.34 6.45 -9.30
CA VAL A 25 13.43 5.95 -10.34
C VAL A 25 12.16 6.79 -10.49
N ILE A 26 12.04 7.87 -9.71
CA ILE A 26 10.98 8.87 -9.89
C ILE A 26 11.22 9.56 -11.23
N ARG A 27 10.28 9.38 -12.14
CA ARG A 27 10.34 9.99 -13.48
C ARG A 27 10.04 11.48 -13.41
N ASP A 28 10.79 12.26 -14.19
CA ASP A 28 10.50 13.68 -14.43
C ASP A 28 9.11 13.84 -15.04
N SER A 29 8.23 14.56 -14.34
CA SER A 29 6.86 14.81 -14.78
C SER A 29 6.75 15.82 -15.94
N SER A 30 7.82 16.54 -16.27
CA SER A 30 7.85 17.49 -17.39
C SER A 30 8.17 16.82 -18.73
N ASP A 31 8.73 15.60 -18.71
CA ASP A 31 9.00 14.81 -19.91
C ASP A 31 7.74 14.09 -20.39
N HIS A 32 7.15 14.57 -21.49
CA HIS A 32 5.93 14.02 -22.10
C HIS A 32 6.09 12.58 -22.64
N HIS A 33 7.33 12.09 -22.82
CA HIS A 33 7.56 10.70 -23.24
C HIS A 33 7.51 9.71 -22.07
N ARG A 34 7.43 10.20 -20.83
CA ARG A 34 7.45 9.39 -19.62
C ARG A 34 6.10 9.45 -18.90
N PRO A 35 5.65 8.31 -18.32
CA PRO A 35 4.48 8.33 -17.45
C PRO A 35 4.79 9.08 -16.15
N VAL A 36 3.80 9.80 -15.61
CA VAL A 36 3.92 10.51 -14.34
C VAL A 36 3.92 9.51 -13.18
N THR A 37 4.97 9.55 -12.36
CA THR A 37 5.03 8.76 -11.12
C THR A 37 4.05 9.36 -10.12
N ARG A 38 3.16 8.54 -9.54
CA ARG A 38 2.15 9.04 -8.59
C ARG A 38 2.03 8.25 -7.28
N LEU A 39 2.48 7.01 -7.28
CA LEU A 39 2.25 6.08 -6.18
C LEU A 39 3.50 5.23 -5.93
N ILE A 40 3.90 5.13 -4.67
CA ILE A 40 4.80 4.09 -4.17
C ILE A 40 3.92 3.00 -3.54
N TRP A 41 4.16 1.76 -3.91
CA TRP A 41 3.46 0.58 -3.39
C TRP A 41 4.44 -0.30 -2.62
N ILE A 42 4.13 -0.57 -1.35
CA ILE A 42 4.89 -1.52 -0.51
C ILE A 42 3.95 -2.63 -0.01
N GLU A 43 4.50 -3.77 0.40
CA GLU A 43 3.73 -4.89 0.96
C GLU A 43 4.28 -5.25 2.34
N ASN A 44 3.43 -5.29 3.37
CA ASN A 44 3.85 -5.61 4.74
C ASN A 44 2.82 -6.48 5.48
N THR A 45 3.12 -7.72 5.86
CA THR A 45 4.33 -8.51 5.57
C THR A 45 4.45 -8.88 4.08
N HIS A 46 5.66 -9.03 3.54
CA HIS A 46 5.82 -9.43 2.13
C HIS A 46 5.78 -10.96 1.93
N ASN A 47 4.80 -11.43 1.15
CA ASN A 47 4.52 -12.85 0.95
C ASN A 47 5.65 -13.60 0.24
N ARG A 48 6.18 -13.03 -0.85
CA ARG A 48 7.31 -13.64 -1.59
C ARG A 48 8.66 -13.45 -0.88
N GLY A 49 8.74 -12.53 0.08
CA GLY A 49 9.87 -12.36 1.00
C GLY A 49 9.89 -13.37 2.16
N GLY A 50 9.00 -14.36 2.14
CA GLY A 50 8.86 -15.34 3.22
C GLY A 50 8.23 -14.75 4.48
N GLY A 51 7.29 -13.81 4.34
CA GLY A 51 6.65 -13.13 5.46
C GLY A 51 7.54 -12.11 6.15
N SER A 52 8.52 -11.55 5.43
CA SER A 52 9.38 -10.48 5.95
C SER A 52 8.54 -9.28 6.40
N VAL A 53 8.99 -8.68 7.50
CA VAL A 53 8.38 -7.49 8.10
C VAL A 53 9.22 -6.28 7.70
N TYR A 54 8.59 -5.25 7.16
CA TYR A 54 9.27 -3.99 6.89
C TYR A 54 9.77 -3.36 8.20
N PRO A 55 11.06 -3.02 8.33
CA PRO A 55 11.51 -2.19 9.44
C PRO A 55 10.75 -0.87 9.45
N LEU A 56 10.28 -0.43 10.63
CA LEU A 56 9.45 0.77 10.73
C LEU A 56 10.17 2.02 10.22
N GLU A 57 11.46 2.15 10.50
CA GLU A 57 12.27 3.28 10.02
C GLU A 57 12.36 3.34 8.49
N VAL A 58 12.43 2.18 7.82
CA VAL A 58 12.41 2.13 6.34
C VAL A 58 11.08 2.65 5.81
N VAL A 59 9.95 2.28 6.42
CA VAL A 59 8.62 2.81 6.01
C VAL A 59 8.56 4.33 6.21
N LYS A 60 9.12 4.85 7.31
CA LYS A 60 9.21 6.31 7.55
C LYS A 60 10.04 7.00 6.48
N GLU A 61 11.17 6.44 6.07
CA GLU A 61 12.04 6.99 5.03
C GLU A 61 11.36 6.98 3.66
N ILE A 62 10.72 5.87 3.27
CA ILE A 62 9.92 5.79 2.05
C ILE A 62 8.84 6.87 2.05
N PHE A 63 8.15 7.06 3.17
CA PHE A 63 7.14 8.11 3.30
C PHE A 63 7.73 9.52 3.17
N ARG A 64 8.91 9.78 3.73
CA ARG A 64 9.62 11.07 3.55
C ARG A 64 9.96 11.32 2.08
N VAL A 65 10.50 10.31 1.38
CA VAL A 65 10.78 10.38 -0.07
C VAL A 65 9.50 10.68 -0.85
N ALA A 66 8.39 10.01 -0.51
CA ALA A 66 7.10 10.24 -1.12
C ALA A 66 6.62 11.69 -0.93
N ARG A 67 6.69 12.21 0.30
CA ARG A 67 6.25 13.59 0.61
C ARG A 67 7.10 14.64 -0.09
N LYS A 68 8.43 14.46 -0.10
CA LYS A 68 9.37 15.34 -0.83
C LYS A 68 9.02 15.45 -2.30
N ASN A 69 8.54 14.36 -2.90
CA ASN A 69 8.23 14.26 -4.33
C ASN A 69 6.73 14.33 -4.66
N ASN A 70 5.89 14.74 -3.69
CA ASN A 70 4.42 14.82 -3.86
C ASN A 70 3.78 13.51 -4.38
N LEU A 71 4.28 12.37 -3.90
CA LEU A 71 3.77 11.04 -4.20
C LEU A 71 2.89 10.52 -3.07
N LEU A 72 2.01 9.58 -3.40
CA LEU A 72 1.23 8.83 -2.44
C LEU A 72 1.96 7.53 -2.07
N VAL A 73 1.67 6.99 -0.88
CA VAL A 73 2.12 5.66 -0.45
C VAL A 73 0.92 4.78 -0.17
N HIS A 74 0.87 3.60 -0.80
CA HIS A 74 -0.06 2.53 -0.46
C HIS A 74 0.70 1.35 0.12
N MET A 75 0.21 0.80 1.23
CA MET A 75 0.69 -0.45 1.78
C MET A 75 -0.32 -1.56 1.52
N ASP A 76 0.09 -2.60 0.81
CA ASP A 76 -0.59 -3.88 0.86
C ASP A 76 -0.33 -4.50 2.24
N GLY A 77 -1.25 -4.19 3.15
CA GLY A 77 -1.28 -4.66 4.53
C GLY A 77 -2.12 -5.92 4.71
N ALA A 78 -2.22 -6.80 3.71
CA ALA A 78 -3.02 -8.03 3.80
C ALA A 78 -2.76 -8.84 5.09
N ARG A 79 -1.55 -8.72 5.66
CA ARG A 79 -1.13 -9.31 6.94
C ARG A 79 -0.49 -8.27 7.88
N LEU A 80 -0.94 -7.02 7.84
CA LEU A 80 -0.38 -5.94 8.66
C LEU A 80 -0.36 -6.28 10.16
N LEU A 81 -1.41 -6.92 10.66
CA LEU A 81 -1.47 -7.30 12.07
C LEU A 81 -0.42 -8.36 12.46
N ASN A 82 -0.01 -9.23 11.54
CA ASN A 82 1.10 -10.15 11.78
C ASN A 82 2.43 -9.39 11.95
N ALA A 83 2.67 -8.37 11.11
CA ALA A 83 3.84 -7.51 11.23
C ALA A 83 3.87 -6.75 12.57
N THR A 84 2.74 -6.18 12.99
CA THR A 84 2.66 -5.40 14.22
C THR A 84 2.80 -6.26 15.47
N ILE A 85 2.23 -7.48 15.45
CA ILE A 85 2.43 -8.48 16.51
C ILE A 85 3.90 -8.90 16.59
N ALA A 86 4.55 -9.16 15.45
CA ALA A 86 5.95 -9.57 15.41
C ALA A 86 6.90 -8.50 15.97
N LEU A 87 6.56 -7.22 15.84
CA LEU A 87 7.34 -6.09 16.36
C LEU A 87 6.87 -5.60 17.74
N GLY A 88 5.74 -6.08 18.26
CA GLY A 88 5.17 -5.60 19.52
C GLY A 88 4.70 -4.15 19.49
N ILE A 89 4.21 -3.66 18.34
CA ILE A 89 3.78 -2.27 18.15
C ILE A 89 2.29 -2.17 17.77
N ASP A 90 1.70 -0.99 17.93
CA ASP A 90 0.34 -0.72 17.46
C ASP A 90 0.30 -0.59 15.91
N PRO A 91 -0.76 -1.05 15.22
CA PRO A 91 -0.91 -0.85 13.77
C PRO A 91 -0.87 0.62 13.32
N LYS A 92 -1.21 1.57 14.20
CA LYS A 92 -1.06 3.00 13.97
C LYS A 92 0.37 3.41 13.68
N GLU A 93 1.34 2.68 14.24
CA GLU A 93 2.76 2.98 14.02
C GLU A 93 3.15 2.88 12.55
N TYR A 94 2.57 1.94 11.80
CA TYR A 94 2.72 1.88 10.34
C TYR A 94 1.74 2.79 9.61
N THR A 95 0.46 2.78 9.99
CA THR A 95 -0.59 3.42 9.17
C THR A 95 -0.49 4.94 9.15
N GLN A 96 0.21 5.56 10.11
CA GLN A 96 0.51 7.00 10.06
C GLN A 96 1.51 7.39 8.95
N TYR A 97 2.26 6.42 8.39
CA TYR A 97 3.26 6.63 7.35
C TYR A 97 2.82 6.10 5.97
N VAL A 98 1.51 5.99 5.74
CA VAL A 98 0.93 5.64 4.42
C VAL A 98 -0.36 6.41 4.18
N ASP A 99 -0.70 6.69 2.92
CA ASP A 99 -1.97 7.36 2.57
C ASP A 99 -3.16 6.39 2.55
N SER A 100 -2.88 5.11 2.30
CA SER A 100 -3.88 4.05 2.33
C SER A 100 -3.25 2.68 2.59
N THR A 101 -4.04 1.77 3.14
CA THR A 101 -3.67 0.37 3.28
C THR A 101 -4.88 -0.52 3.04
N ILE A 102 -4.62 -1.80 2.78
CA ILE A 102 -5.64 -2.83 2.95
C ILE A 102 -5.36 -3.68 4.19
N LEU A 103 -6.38 -4.38 4.69
CA LEU A 103 -6.24 -5.45 5.67
C LEU A 103 -7.16 -6.61 5.28
N CYS A 104 -6.62 -7.80 5.11
CA CYS A 104 -7.43 -8.97 4.80
C CYS A 104 -7.99 -9.59 6.08
N LEU A 105 -9.31 -9.77 6.12
CA LEU A 105 -10.02 -10.40 7.23
C LEU A 105 -10.01 -11.92 7.09
N SER A 106 -9.93 -12.44 5.86
CA SER A 106 -10.01 -13.87 5.56
C SER A 106 -8.68 -14.61 5.49
N LYS A 107 -7.67 -14.10 6.21
CA LYS A 107 -6.34 -14.73 6.33
C LYS A 107 -6.10 -15.15 7.78
N GLY A 108 -5.05 -14.65 8.42
CA GLY A 108 -4.74 -14.95 9.82
C GLY A 108 -5.83 -14.49 10.81
N LEU A 109 -6.78 -13.67 10.37
CA LEU A 109 -7.93 -13.22 11.16
C LEU A 109 -9.16 -14.15 11.09
N GLY A 110 -9.16 -15.17 10.21
CA GLY A 110 -10.15 -16.24 10.23
C GLY A 110 -11.57 -15.91 9.73
N ALA A 111 -11.81 -14.72 9.17
CA ALA A 111 -13.11 -14.45 8.56
C ALA A 111 -13.33 -15.32 7.31
N PRO A 112 -14.57 -15.74 6.99
CA PRO A 112 -14.82 -16.56 5.80
C PRO A 112 -14.49 -15.81 4.49
N VAL A 113 -14.79 -14.52 4.43
CA VAL A 113 -14.50 -13.63 3.31
C VAL A 113 -14.26 -12.21 3.82
N GLY A 114 -13.48 -11.42 3.10
CA GLY A 114 -13.43 -9.97 3.29
C GLY A 114 -12.04 -9.36 3.31
N THR A 115 -11.99 -8.10 2.88
CA THR A 115 -10.82 -7.22 2.98
C THR A 115 -11.33 -5.81 3.24
N MET A 116 -10.69 -5.12 4.15
CA MET A 116 -10.96 -3.73 4.49
C MET A 116 -9.96 -2.84 3.75
N VAL A 117 -10.43 -1.70 3.25
CA VAL A 117 -9.58 -0.65 2.67
C VAL A 117 -9.64 0.55 3.61
N VAL A 118 -8.47 1.06 4.00
CA VAL A 118 -8.32 2.17 4.94
C VAL A 118 -7.60 3.32 4.26
N GLY A 119 -8.05 4.55 4.51
CA GLY A 119 -7.46 5.78 3.99
C GLY A 119 -8.32 7.00 4.34
N SER A 120 -8.04 8.14 3.72
CA SER A 120 -8.82 9.36 3.96
C SER A 120 -10.29 9.20 3.53
N ARG A 121 -11.18 10.01 4.09
CA ARG A 121 -12.61 10.02 3.72
C ARG A 121 -12.80 10.25 2.22
N GLU A 122 -12.02 11.15 1.65
CA GLU A 122 -12.02 11.49 0.22
C GLU A 122 -11.57 10.30 -0.63
N PHE A 123 -10.55 9.57 -0.17
CA PHE A 123 -10.10 8.34 -0.82
C PHE A 123 -11.17 7.24 -0.76
N ILE A 124 -11.78 7.01 0.40
CA ILE A 124 -12.81 5.99 0.58
C ILE A 124 -14.05 6.26 -0.28
N LYS A 125 -14.46 7.53 -0.46
CA LYS A 125 -15.52 7.91 -1.42
C LYS A 125 -15.20 7.42 -2.84
N ARG A 126 -13.95 7.55 -3.30
CA ARG A 126 -13.51 7.05 -4.61
C ARG A 126 -13.49 5.52 -4.64
N VAL A 127 -13.01 4.88 -3.57
CA VAL A 127 -13.02 3.41 -3.45
C VAL A 127 -14.42 2.85 -3.63
N HIS A 128 -15.45 3.44 -3.02
CA HIS A 128 -16.84 2.99 -3.21
C HIS A 128 -17.31 3.08 -4.66
N ARG A 129 -16.95 4.16 -5.36
CA ARG A 129 -17.25 4.31 -6.79
C ARG A 129 -16.59 3.22 -7.61
N PHE A 130 -15.29 2.99 -7.43
CA PHE A 130 -14.55 1.92 -8.12
C PHE A 130 -15.12 0.55 -7.80
N ARG A 131 -15.38 0.24 -6.53
CA ARG A 131 -16.00 -1.03 -6.11
C ARG A 131 -17.30 -1.32 -6.88
N LYS A 132 -18.15 -0.31 -7.07
CA LYS A 132 -19.40 -0.48 -7.83
C LYS A 132 -19.13 -0.69 -9.33
N MET A 133 -18.16 0.00 -9.91
CA MET A 133 -17.74 -0.21 -11.30
C MET A 133 -17.17 -1.61 -11.54
N PHE A 134 -16.44 -2.17 -10.57
CA PHE A 134 -15.92 -3.55 -10.62
C PHE A 134 -16.97 -4.62 -10.28
N GLY A 135 -18.24 -4.26 -10.08
CA GLY A 135 -19.33 -5.21 -9.85
C GLY A 135 -19.36 -5.86 -8.47
N THR A 136 -18.45 -5.50 -7.55
CA THR A 136 -18.32 -6.12 -6.21
C THR A 136 -19.21 -5.47 -5.14
N GLY A 137 -20.17 -4.64 -5.56
CA GLY A 137 -21.10 -3.95 -4.66
C GLY A 137 -22.25 -4.84 -4.20
N SER A 138 -22.03 -5.70 -3.21
CA SER A 138 -23.09 -6.45 -2.51
C SER A 138 -23.79 -5.55 -1.49
N GLY A 139 -25.13 -5.51 -1.49
CA GLY A 139 -25.93 -4.57 -0.69
C GLY A 139 -25.83 -4.68 0.84
N LYS A 140 -25.09 -5.67 1.38
CA LYS A 140 -24.96 -5.93 2.84
C LYS A 140 -23.57 -6.34 3.33
N SER A 141 -22.54 -6.34 2.48
CA SER A 141 -21.17 -6.69 2.91
C SER A 141 -20.32 -5.43 2.92
N PHE A 142 -20.14 -4.85 4.11
CA PHE A 142 -19.31 -3.67 4.30
C PHE A 142 -18.49 -3.78 5.58
N PHE A 143 -17.17 -3.70 5.40
CA PHE A 143 -16.24 -3.21 6.41
C PHE A 143 -15.35 -2.20 5.67
N ALA A 144 -15.59 -0.93 5.94
CA ALA A 144 -14.75 0.20 5.59
C ALA A 144 -14.63 1.07 6.84
#